data_AF-A0A7W0JRF9-F1
#
_entry.id   AF-A0A7W0JRF9-F1
#
_cell.length_a   1.000
_cell.length_b   1.000
_cell.length_c   1.000
_cell.angle_alpha   90.00
_cell.angle_beta   90.00
_cell.angle_gamma   90.00
#
_symmetry.space_group_name_H-M   'P 1'
#
loop_
_entity.id
_entity.type
_entity.pdbx_description
1 polymer ?
#
loop_
_entity_poly.entity_id
_entity_poly.type
_entity_poly.pdbx_seq_one_letter_code
_entity_poly.pdbx_strand_id
1 'polypeptide(L)'
;MTEEKAAEAPKTYTVVVLCAESLLRIPAERGIRIAPMQSPYGDYELMFLQRSEQLPHIRTAIPRQPWIQVKGPAPSMEIALQIAVGSVNDYVRQLAFGANAWQGLIDVHLAYESSVGSTEREFFQNWVVDERGLPRVAREIDPDLMYRLLFAIQKLPSGDRSRLVRAIVQYTDALQHWRPGSEIYALSHLYMGVEAVTPLVIAREIARRGLKKRKQLEEVLNGPPPDSIALRCATYLYRKAGGYIQSRLEPWARRDVIFRGDKDTFRAAQRASNNLEHGSADHAEIHALAATAIEKTANYLRTTMLDLLQLDEADREQLVNGAYRKPQRAGGFGRQLHGVIESPDVQLAGQDQLHPHVRWELHLLDYRRNEAGATEMRLDQKIGAVLGPRARLTVKRIVFAGPTSASHTNVEFDGTRGDKPREELVTDAGAQLAVDDPRSAKWTQLIGSYTLNTNSLPNLARFWIAKLDPSLAEVAQTLTLSECVQRVLSIVDSDEKLSDRRDESRNLWEATVSADEVRLLLSASFTGERGLVVPRMLPQGQAAELTDSKPLQEMVDRTVQLIKRLATLLDELLELRTHA
;
A
#
# COMPACT_ATOMS: atom_id res chain seq x y z
N MET A 1 -54.20 27.51 17.26
CA MET A 1 -53.77 28.23 16.05
C MET A 1 -52.29 28.49 16.20
N THR A 2 -51.46 27.58 15.71
CA THR A 2 -50.03 27.83 15.50
C THR A 2 -49.93 28.77 14.32
N GLU A 3 -49.47 30.00 14.54
CA GLU A 3 -49.14 30.94 13.46
C GLU A 3 -48.15 30.23 12.53
N GLU A 4 -48.59 29.98 11.31
CA GLU A 4 -47.76 29.47 10.22
C GLU A 4 -46.79 30.59 9.85
N LYS A 5 -45.64 30.61 10.54
CA LYS A 5 -44.56 31.57 10.31
C LYS A 5 -44.17 31.44 8.84
N ALA A 6 -44.41 32.49 8.04
CA ALA A 6 -44.10 32.51 6.62
C ALA A 6 -42.66 32.01 6.42
N ALA A 7 -42.50 30.96 5.61
CA ALA A 7 -41.19 30.38 5.36
C ALA A 7 -40.28 31.44 4.76
N GLU A 8 -39.20 31.77 5.48
CA GLU A 8 -38.21 32.73 5.05
C GLU A 8 -37.60 32.25 3.72
N ALA A 9 -37.41 33.17 2.77
CA ALA A 9 -36.85 32.82 1.47
C ALA A 9 -35.45 32.20 1.66
N PRO A 10 -35.11 31.11 0.93
CA PRO A 10 -33.82 30.46 1.08
C PRO A 10 -32.68 31.44 0.76
N LYS A 11 -31.70 31.51 1.67
CA LYS A 11 -30.50 32.33 1.55
C LYS A 11 -29.45 31.58 0.73
N THR A 12 -28.56 32.29 0.04
CA THR A 12 -27.45 31.65 -0.68
C THR A 12 -26.21 31.62 0.19
N TYR A 13 -25.65 30.46 0.46
CA TYR A 13 -24.42 30.31 1.25
C TYR A 13 -23.24 29.97 0.37
N THR A 14 -22.06 30.42 0.77
CA THR A 14 -20.78 29.93 0.26
C THR A 14 -20.03 29.27 1.40
N VAL A 15 -19.68 27.99 1.23
CA VAL A 15 -18.94 27.17 2.18
C VAL A 15 -17.61 26.79 1.55
N VAL A 16 -16.50 27.05 2.25
CA VAL A 16 -15.15 26.66 1.84
C VAL A 16 -14.66 25.53 2.72
N VAL A 17 -14.38 24.39 2.09
CA VAL A 17 -13.88 23.17 2.71
C VAL A 17 -12.42 22.95 2.30
N LEU A 18 -11.58 22.56 3.24
CA LEU A 18 -10.18 22.22 3.02
C LEU A 18 -10.00 20.72 3.06
N CYS A 19 -9.13 20.20 2.19
CA CYS A 19 -8.59 18.85 2.33
C CYS A 19 -7.19 18.96 2.96
N ALA A 20 -7.12 19.00 4.30
CA ALA A 20 -5.97 19.51 5.06
C ALA A 20 -4.64 18.86 4.67
N GLU A 21 -4.67 17.56 4.34
CA GLU A 21 -3.55 16.86 3.73
C GLU A 21 -4.03 16.26 2.42
N SER A 22 -3.32 16.45 1.32
CA SER A 22 -3.71 15.84 0.04
C SER A 22 -2.51 15.62 -0.84
N LEU A 23 -2.53 14.52 -1.59
CA LEU A 23 -1.63 14.29 -2.72
C LEU A 23 -2.28 14.61 -4.05
N LEU A 24 -3.42 15.30 -4.04
CA LEU A 24 -4.04 15.89 -5.23
C LEU A 24 -3.55 17.32 -5.41
N ARG A 25 -3.20 17.68 -6.64
CA ARG A 25 -2.97 19.07 -7.04
C ARG A 25 -3.86 19.41 -8.22
N ILE A 26 -4.48 20.57 -8.13
CA ILE A 26 -5.32 21.10 -9.19
C ILE A 26 -4.49 22.17 -9.92
N PRO A 27 -4.52 22.22 -11.27
CA PRO A 27 -3.87 23.31 -11.99
C PRO A 27 -4.42 24.66 -11.52
N ALA A 28 -3.55 25.56 -11.07
CA ALA A 28 -3.92 26.79 -10.37
C ALA A 28 -4.86 27.71 -11.17
N GLU A 29 -4.75 27.69 -12.49
CA GLU A 29 -5.50 28.58 -13.39
C GLU A 29 -6.89 28.07 -13.76
N ARG A 30 -7.14 26.76 -13.63
CA ARG A 30 -8.29 26.12 -14.28
C ARG A 30 -9.36 25.65 -13.31
N GLY A 31 -8.98 25.17 -12.12
CA GLY A 31 -9.91 24.55 -11.17
C GLY A 31 -10.68 23.35 -11.76
N ILE A 32 -11.60 22.78 -10.98
CA ILE A 32 -12.65 21.88 -11.50
C ILE A 32 -13.99 22.41 -11.01
N ARG A 33 -14.90 22.71 -11.94
CA ARG A 33 -16.25 23.18 -11.64
C ARG A 33 -17.27 22.08 -11.91
N ILE A 34 -18.13 21.81 -10.93
CA ILE A 34 -19.21 20.83 -11.00
C ILE A 34 -20.51 21.58 -10.67
N ALA A 35 -21.33 21.79 -11.69
CA ALA A 35 -22.62 22.45 -11.57
C ALA A 35 -23.56 22.02 -12.72
N PRO A 36 -24.88 21.98 -12.49
CA PRO A 36 -25.54 22.08 -11.19
C PRO A 36 -25.48 20.75 -10.42
N MET A 37 -25.30 20.81 -9.10
CA MET A 37 -25.55 19.71 -8.19
C MET A 37 -26.94 19.86 -7.59
N GLN A 38 -27.76 18.81 -7.68
CA GLN A 38 -29.13 18.84 -7.18
C GLN A 38 -29.17 18.64 -5.66
N SER A 39 -29.94 19.48 -4.96
CA SER A 39 -30.25 19.35 -3.54
C SER A 39 -31.74 19.58 -3.28
N PRO A 40 -32.26 19.24 -2.09
CA PRO A 40 -33.65 19.55 -1.71
C PRO A 40 -33.99 21.05 -1.71
N TYR A 41 -32.99 21.95 -1.70
CA TYR A 41 -33.17 23.39 -1.58
C TYR A 41 -32.84 24.16 -2.86
N GLY A 42 -32.43 23.47 -3.93
CA GLY A 42 -32.07 24.05 -5.23
C GLY A 42 -30.70 23.60 -5.74
N ASP A 43 -30.23 24.27 -6.79
CA ASP A 43 -28.98 23.95 -7.46
C ASP A 43 -27.77 24.49 -6.69
N TYR A 44 -26.78 23.64 -6.51
CA TYR A 44 -25.48 23.96 -5.93
C TYR A 44 -24.39 23.94 -6.99
N GLU A 45 -23.37 24.75 -6.76
CA GLU A 45 -22.11 24.76 -7.50
C GLU A 45 -20.99 24.30 -6.57
N LEU A 46 -20.17 23.38 -7.06
CA LEU A 46 -18.97 22.89 -6.39
C LEU A 46 -17.74 23.25 -7.24
N MET A 47 -16.76 23.89 -6.64
CA MET A 47 -15.54 24.33 -7.31
C MET A 47 -14.31 23.89 -6.53
N PHE A 48 -13.47 23.08 -7.17
CA PHE A 48 -12.17 22.68 -6.67
C PHE A 48 -11.10 23.66 -7.16
N LEU A 49 -10.33 24.21 -6.24
CA LEU A 49 -9.27 25.17 -6.46
C LEU A 49 -7.98 24.69 -5.78
N GLN A 50 -6.85 25.18 -6.27
CA GLN A 50 -5.56 24.95 -5.65
C GLN A 50 -5.16 26.15 -4.80
N ARG A 51 -5.00 25.96 -3.49
CA ARG A 51 -4.31 26.97 -2.69
C ARG A 51 -2.82 26.91 -3.00
N SER A 52 -2.21 28.07 -3.17
CA SER A 52 -0.76 28.18 -3.25
C SER A 52 -0.25 29.15 -2.19
N GLU A 53 0.96 28.90 -1.70
CA GLU A 53 1.65 29.75 -0.73
C GLU A 53 2.92 30.30 -1.37
N GLN A 54 3.10 31.60 -1.31
CA GLN A 54 4.29 32.28 -1.82
C GLN A 54 5.26 32.53 -0.68
N LEU A 55 6.40 31.82 -0.65
CA LEU A 55 7.47 32.10 0.30
C LEU A 55 8.37 33.24 -0.22
N PRO A 56 8.90 34.12 0.66
CA PRO A 56 9.64 35.30 0.22
C PRO A 56 10.87 35.01 -0.64
N HIS A 57 11.55 33.88 -0.42
CA HIS A 57 12.81 33.51 -1.08
C HIS A 57 12.65 32.49 -2.22
N ILE A 58 11.44 32.01 -2.49
CA ILE A 58 11.18 30.99 -3.53
C ILE A 58 10.37 31.63 -4.63
N ARG A 59 10.79 31.52 -5.89
CA ARG A 59 10.10 32.23 -6.99
C ARG A 59 8.77 31.61 -7.37
N THR A 60 8.63 30.29 -7.21
CA THR A 60 7.42 29.55 -7.59
C THR A 60 6.51 29.39 -6.39
N ALA A 61 5.24 29.76 -6.54
CA ALA A 61 4.23 29.54 -5.52
C ALA A 61 4.10 28.03 -5.21
N ILE A 62 4.14 27.69 -3.93
CA ILE A 62 4.11 26.32 -3.44
C ILE A 62 2.66 25.85 -3.40
N PRO A 63 2.29 24.79 -4.13
CA PRO A 63 0.94 24.28 -4.09
C PRO A 63 0.70 23.49 -2.79
N ARG A 64 -0.28 23.95 -2.02
CA ARG A 64 -0.70 23.40 -0.72
C ARG A 64 -1.94 22.50 -0.85
N GLN A 65 -2.82 22.52 0.13
CA GLN A 65 -4.07 21.78 0.07
C GLN A 65 -5.06 22.30 -0.99
N PRO A 66 -5.93 21.44 -1.55
CA PRO A 66 -7.10 21.86 -2.29
C PRO A 66 -8.06 22.72 -1.45
N TRP A 67 -8.62 23.75 -2.07
CA TRP A 67 -9.77 24.52 -1.59
C TRP A 67 -11.01 24.07 -2.35
N ILE A 68 -12.08 23.76 -1.63
CA ILE A 68 -13.30 23.24 -2.24
C ILE A 68 -14.45 24.15 -1.82
N GLN A 69 -14.93 24.94 -2.76
CA GLN A 69 -16.00 25.89 -2.54
C GLN A 69 -17.33 25.28 -2.96
N VAL A 70 -18.31 25.33 -2.08
CA VAL A 70 -19.69 24.94 -2.33
C VAL A 70 -20.56 26.18 -2.22
N LYS A 71 -21.37 26.47 -3.24
CA LYS A 71 -22.28 27.61 -3.26
C LYS A 71 -23.68 27.17 -3.64
N GLY A 72 -24.69 27.55 -2.87
CA GLY A 72 -26.07 27.23 -3.19
C GLY A 72 -27.09 27.73 -2.16
N PRO A 73 -28.39 27.60 -2.46
CA PRO A 73 -29.48 28.03 -1.58
C PRO A 73 -29.69 27.05 -0.40
N ALA A 74 -29.83 27.58 0.82
CA ALA A 74 -30.20 26.80 2.01
C ALA A 74 -31.10 27.63 2.96
N PRO A 75 -31.87 26.98 3.85
CA PRO A 75 -32.63 27.67 4.88
C PRO A 75 -31.76 28.30 5.99
N SER A 76 -30.59 27.72 6.28
CA SER A 76 -29.68 28.18 7.35
C SER A 76 -28.22 27.81 7.04
N MET A 77 -27.27 28.46 7.72
CA MET A 77 -25.85 28.11 7.66
C MET A 77 -25.60 26.64 7.98
N GLU A 78 -26.24 26.09 9.01
CA GLU A 78 -26.04 24.69 9.43
C GLU A 78 -26.40 23.70 8.32
N ILE A 79 -27.54 23.91 7.64
CA ILE A 79 -27.96 23.07 6.52
C ILE A 79 -27.00 23.22 5.33
N ALA A 80 -26.53 24.44 5.05
CA ALA A 80 -25.53 24.67 4.01
C ALA A 80 -24.22 23.92 4.31
N LEU A 81 -23.75 23.91 5.57
CA LEU A 81 -22.57 23.18 6.01
C LEU A 81 -22.74 21.66 5.82
N GLN A 82 -23.88 21.09 6.22
CA GLN A 82 -24.17 19.67 6.06
C GLN A 82 -24.17 19.24 4.58
N ILE A 83 -24.85 20.01 3.71
CA ILE A 83 -24.89 19.76 2.26
C ILE A 83 -23.48 19.86 1.66
N ALA A 84 -22.71 20.88 2.04
CA ALA A 84 -21.37 21.09 1.56
C ALA A 84 -20.42 19.94 1.95
N VAL A 85 -20.36 19.55 3.22
CA VAL A 85 -19.49 18.46 3.69
C VAL A 85 -19.86 17.13 3.03
N GLY A 86 -21.16 16.81 2.96
CA GLY A 86 -21.63 15.58 2.30
C GLY A 86 -21.22 15.52 0.83
N SER A 87 -21.47 16.60 0.09
CA SER A 87 -21.13 16.69 -1.34
C SER A 87 -19.62 16.64 -1.56
N VAL A 88 -18.85 17.41 -0.78
CA VAL A 88 -17.40 17.48 -0.93
C VAL A 88 -16.74 16.13 -0.64
N ASN A 89 -17.16 15.43 0.40
CA ASN A 89 -16.61 14.11 0.75
C ASN A 89 -16.80 13.10 -0.39
N ASP A 90 -17.96 13.12 -1.04
CA ASP A 90 -18.25 12.22 -2.16
C ASP A 90 -17.39 12.53 -3.38
N TYR A 91 -17.29 13.78 -3.79
CA TYR A 91 -16.55 14.16 -5.00
C TYR A 91 -15.03 14.13 -4.82
N VAL A 92 -14.50 14.55 -3.67
CA VAL A 92 -13.04 14.52 -3.42
C VAL A 92 -12.49 13.10 -3.42
N ARG A 93 -13.26 12.13 -2.90
CA ARG A 93 -12.90 10.69 -2.93
C ARG A 93 -12.89 10.14 -4.35
N GLN A 94 -13.83 10.56 -5.19
CA GLN A 94 -13.86 10.17 -6.60
C GLN A 94 -12.69 10.75 -7.39
N LEU A 95 -12.35 12.03 -7.17
CA LEU A 95 -11.17 12.66 -7.74
C LEU A 95 -9.88 11.97 -7.27
N ALA A 96 -9.79 11.65 -5.98
CA ALA A 96 -8.66 10.92 -5.41
C ALA A 96 -8.48 9.53 -6.02
N PHE A 97 -9.57 8.80 -6.20
CA PHE A 97 -9.58 7.51 -6.88
C PHE A 97 -9.12 7.62 -8.35
N GLY A 98 -9.65 8.59 -9.08
CA GLY A 98 -9.25 8.88 -10.47
C GLY A 98 -7.76 9.17 -10.55
N ALA A 99 -7.32 10.12 -9.73
CA ALA A 99 -5.92 10.49 -9.59
C ALA A 99 -5.05 9.41 -8.94
N ASN A 100 -5.61 8.30 -8.46
CA ASN A 100 -4.91 7.24 -7.74
C ASN A 100 -3.95 7.79 -6.66
N ALA A 101 -4.45 8.74 -5.88
CA ALA A 101 -3.67 9.48 -4.91
C ALA A 101 -4.46 9.73 -3.64
N TRP A 102 -3.79 9.59 -2.50
CA TRP A 102 -4.39 9.76 -1.20
C TRP A 102 -4.81 11.21 -0.96
N GLN A 103 -5.96 11.35 -0.34
CA GLN A 103 -6.49 12.58 0.22
C GLN A 103 -6.79 12.35 1.70
N GLY A 104 -6.41 13.31 2.52
CA GLY A 104 -6.69 13.36 3.94
C GLY A 104 -8.12 13.79 4.22
N LEU A 105 -8.38 14.04 5.50
CA LEU A 105 -9.70 14.46 5.96
C LEU A 105 -10.07 15.82 5.37
N ILE A 106 -11.36 15.98 5.12
CA ILE A 106 -11.94 17.27 4.79
C ILE A 106 -12.44 17.95 6.06
N ASP A 107 -12.30 19.27 6.13
CA ASP A 107 -12.85 20.07 7.22
C ASP A 107 -13.33 21.42 6.68
N VAL A 108 -14.43 21.93 7.23
CA VAL A 108 -14.92 23.26 6.87
C VAL A 108 -13.92 24.27 7.39
N HIS A 109 -13.48 25.19 6.53
CA HIS A 109 -12.61 26.28 6.96
C HIS A 109 -13.40 27.53 7.28
N LEU A 110 -14.29 27.92 6.38
CA LEU A 110 -15.19 29.05 6.60
C LEU A 110 -16.48 28.88 5.80
N ALA A 111 -17.52 29.56 6.24
CA ALA A 111 -18.77 29.68 5.52
C ALA A 111 -19.40 31.04 5.78
N TYR A 112 -20.09 31.59 4.79
CA TYR A 112 -20.74 32.88 4.91
C TYR A 112 -22.00 32.97 4.04
N GLU A 113 -22.96 33.77 4.49
CA GLU A 113 -24.12 34.12 3.69
C GLU A 113 -23.70 35.05 2.54
N SER A 114 -23.96 34.60 1.32
CA SER A 114 -23.63 35.24 0.04
C SER A 114 -24.86 35.69 -0.76
N SER A 115 -26.02 35.81 -0.11
CA SER A 115 -27.25 36.36 -0.70
C SER A 115 -27.04 37.78 -1.26
N VAL A 116 -27.60 38.05 -2.45
CA VAL A 116 -27.58 39.37 -3.07
C VAL A 116 -28.50 40.32 -2.28
N GLY A 117 -28.05 41.54 -2.03
CA GLY A 117 -28.86 42.58 -1.35
C GLY A 117 -28.87 42.52 0.18
N SER A 118 -28.34 41.47 0.82
CA SER A 118 -28.26 41.43 2.28
C SER A 118 -27.14 42.33 2.84
N THR A 119 -27.46 43.11 3.88
CA THR A 119 -26.51 43.93 4.64
C THR A 119 -25.97 43.23 5.89
N GLU A 120 -26.70 42.24 6.42
CA GLU A 120 -26.30 41.40 7.55
C GLU A 120 -26.06 39.96 7.05
N ARG A 121 -24.99 39.33 7.49
CA ARG A 121 -24.55 38.03 6.95
C ARG A 121 -24.15 37.10 8.07
N GLU A 122 -24.70 35.89 8.06
CA GLU A 122 -24.19 34.81 8.89
C GLU A 122 -22.74 34.48 8.46
N PHE A 123 -21.88 34.22 9.44
CA PHE A 123 -20.47 33.87 9.22
C PHE A 123 -20.05 32.76 10.19
N PHE A 124 -19.28 31.80 9.68
CA PHE A 124 -18.69 30.71 10.44
C PHE A 124 -17.24 30.52 9.99
N GLN A 125 -16.35 30.27 10.94
CA GLN A 125 -14.96 29.90 10.66
C GLN A 125 -14.52 28.83 11.65
N ASN A 126 -13.83 27.82 11.13
CA ASN A 126 -13.14 26.81 11.91
C ASN A 126 -11.64 26.88 11.62
N TRP A 127 -10.84 26.79 12.68
CA TRP A 127 -9.38 26.91 12.62
C TRP A 127 -8.76 25.56 12.32
N VAL A 128 -8.83 25.16 11.05
CA VAL A 128 -8.17 23.96 10.53
C VAL A 128 -6.66 24.23 10.45
N VAL A 129 -5.86 23.23 10.83
CA VAL A 129 -4.40 23.31 10.67
C VAL A 129 -4.09 23.25 9.18
N ASP A 130 -3.54 24.34 8.66
CA ASP A 130 -3.03 24.40 7.29
C ASP A 130 -1.97 23.32 7.01
N GLU A 131 -1.83 22.90 5.76
CA GLU A 131 -0.70 22.07 5.36
C GLU A 131 0.60 22.85 5.64
N ARG A 132 1.36 22.37 6.63
CA ARG A 132 2.63 22.96 7.05
C ARG A 132 3.81 22.10 6.65
N GLY A 133 4.99 22.72 6.64
CA GLY A 133 6.25 22.05 6.35
C GLY A 133 6.55 21.95 4.85
N LEU A 134 7.29 20.91 4.47
CA LEU A 134 7.73 20.74 3.09
C LEU A 134 6.56 20.47 2.14
N PRO A 135 6.63 20.96 0.89
CA PRO A 135 5.70 20.57 -0.17
C PRO A 135 5.68 19.04 -0.29
N ARG A 136 4.49 18.45 -0.30
CA ARG A 136 4.35 17.02 -0.59
C ARG A 136 4.52 16.78 -2.08
N VAL A 137 5.09 15.63 -2.43
CA VAL A 137 5.04 15.16 -3.81
C VAL A 137 3.65 14.63 -4.07
N ALA A 138 2.88 15.49 -4.71
CA ALA A 138 1.49 15.28 -5.03
C ALA A 138 1.34 15.18 -6.55
N ARG A 139 0.25 14.58 -6.99
CA ARG A 139 -0.09 14.41 -8.39
C ARG A 139 -0.98 15.54 -8.85
N GLU A 140 -0.52 16.25 -9.87
CA GLU A 140 -1.41 17.14 -10.61
C GLU A 140 -2.42 16.34 -11.41
N ILE A 141 -3.68 16.72 -11.31
CA ILE A 141 -4.79 16.08 -12.01
C ILE A 141 -5.07 16.82 -13.31
N ASP A 142 -5.49 16.08 -14.33
CA ASP A 142 -6.08 16.63 -15.55
C ASP A 142 -7.57 16.93 -15.29
N PRO A 143 -7.98 18.22 -15.27
CA PRO A 143 -9.36 18.60 -14.97
C PRO A 143 -10.39 17.99 -15.91
N ASP A 144 -10.06 17.85 -17.19
CA ASP A 144 -11.00 17.34 -18.21
C ASP A 144 -11.19 15.83 -18.06
N LEU A 145 -10.09 15.10 -17.87
CA LEU A 145 -10.13 13.66 -17.59
C LEU A 145 -10.91 13.36 -16.31
N MET A 146 -10.66 14.13 -15.25
CA MET A 146 -11.38 13.96 -13.99
C MET A 146 -12.87 14.28 -14.13
N TYR A 147 -13.23 15.32 -14.90
CA TYR A 147 -14.63 15.61 -15.20
C TYR A 147 -15.31 14.46 -15.95
N ARG A 148 -14.67 13.89 -16.98
CA ARG A 148 -15.19 12.73 -17.72
C ARG A 148 -15.34 11.49 -16.84
N LEU A 149 -14.41 11.26 -15.92
CA LEU A 149 -14.52 10.21 -14.91
C LEU A 149 -15.75 10.41 -14.01
N LEU A 150 -15.90 11.59 -13.42
CA LEU A 150 -17.04 11.91 -12.55
C LEU A 150 -18.36 11.76 -13.30
N PHE A 151 -18.41 12.22 -14.55
CA PHE A 151 -19.58 12.07 -15.39
C PHE A 151 -19.91 10.60 -15.70
N ALA A 152 -18.90 9.76 -15.97
CA ALA A 152 -19.10 8.33 -16.17
C ALA A 152 -19.66 7.64 -14.91
N ILE A 153 -19.20 8.04 -13.71
CA ILE A 153 -19.74 7.54 -12.44
C ILE A 153 -21.21 7.96 -12.28
N GLN A 154 -21.54 9.22 -12.59
CA GLN A 154 -22.91 9.74 -12.45
C GLN A 154 -23.91 9.08 -13.40
N LYS A 155 -23.46 8.61 -14.57
CA LYS A 155 -24.28 7.88 -15.56
C LYS A 155 -24.70 6.47 -15.14
N LEU A 156 -24.08 5.90 -14.11
CA LEU A 156 -24.47 4.58 -13.62
C LEU A 156 -25.88 4.62 -12.99
N PRO A 157 -26.67 3.53 -13.10
CA PRO A 157 -27.90 3.38 -12.34
C PRO A 157 -27.66 3.62 -10.85
N SER A 158 -28.61 4.22 -10.14
CA SER A 158 -28.41 4.67 -8.75
C SER A 158 -27.91 3.58 -7.79
N GLY A 159 -28.45 2.36 -7.90
CA GLY A 159 -28.00 1.21 -7.11
C GLY A 159 -26.58 0.77 -7.44
N ASP A 160 -26.20 0.82 -8.71
CA ASP A 160 -24.86 0.45 -9.18
C ASP A 160 -23.83 1.51 -8.79
N ARG A 161 -24.20 2.79 -8.97
CA ARG A 161 -23.42 3.95 -8.55
C ARG A 161 -23.12 3.89 -7.05
N SER A 162 -24.11 3.58 -6.21
CA SER A 162 -23.92 3.46 -4.75
C SER A 162 -22.87 2.39 -4.40
N ARG A 163 -22.91 1.23 -5.08
CA ARG A 163 -21.91 0.16 -4.87
C ARG A 163 -20.52 0.56 -5.33
N LEU A 164 -20.41 1.23 -6.48
CA LEU A 164 -19.13 1.72 -6.98
C LEU A 164 -18.54 2.80 -6.06
N VAL A 165 -19.34 3.77 -5.64
CA VAL A 165 -18.92 4.83 -4.71
C VAL A 165 -18.47 4.23 -3.37
N ARG A 166 -19.18 3.20 -2.86
CA ARG A 166 -18.72 2.46 -1.67
C ARG A 166 -17.35 1.81 -1.89
N ALA A 167 -17.10 1.22 -3.06
CA ALA A 167 -15.80 0.65 -3.38
C ALA A 167 -14.69 1.72 -3.50
N ILE A 168 -15.01 2.89 -4.08
CA ILE A 168 -14.12 4.06 -4.14
C ILE A 168 -13.76 4.52 -2.72
N VAL A 169 -14.75 4.64 -1.82
CA VAL A 169 -14.54 4.98 -0.40
C VAL A 169 -13.54 4.01 0.23
N GLN A 170 -13.77 2.71 0.09
CA GLN A 170 -12.87 1.69 0.64
C GLN A 170 -11.48 1.75 0.02
N TYR A 171 -11.37 2.02 -1.28
CA TYR A 171 -10.10 2.21 -1.96
C TYR A 171 -9.31 3.40 -1.41
N THR A 172 -9.97 4.55 -1.23
CA THR A 172 -9.31 5.75 -0.69
C THR A 172 -8.91 5.57 0.78
N ASP A 173 -9.75 4.90 1.57
CA ASP A 173 -9.42 4.57 2.96
C ASP A 173 -8.24 3.58 3.03
N ALA A 174 -8.11 2.67 2.06
CA ALA A 174 -6.92 1.83 1.93
C ALA A 174 -5.66 2.66 1.67
N LEU A 175 -5.70 3.65 0.77
CA LEU A 175 -4.56 4.54 0.52
C LEU A 175 -4.15 5.32 1.78
N GLN A 176 -5.10 5.67 2.64
CA GLN A 176 -4.84 6.32 3.94
C GLN A 176 -4.07 5.41 4.91
N HIS A 177 -4.46 4.14 4.99
CA HIS A 177 -3.85 3.18 5.92
C HIS A 177 -2.59 2.50 5.35
N TRP A 178 -2.27 2.71 4.08
CA TRP A 178 -1.16 2.05 3.43
C TRP A 178 0.19 2.67 3.84
N ARG A 179 0.64 2.29 5.03
CA ARG A 179 1.89 2.67 5.68
C ARG A 179 2.59 1.43 6.24
N PRO A 180 3.92 1.47 6.43
CA PRO A 180 4.65 0.40 7.11
C PRO A 180 4.00 0.03 8.45
N GLY A 181 3.64 -1.24 8.62
CA GLY A 181 2.98 -1.74 9.84
C GLY A 181 1.46 -1.49 9.90
N SER A 182 0.82 -1.01 8.83
CA SER A 182 -0.64 -0.87 8.72
C SER A 182 -1.20 -1.51 7.45
N GLU A 183 -0.41 -2.35 6.79
CA GLU A 183 -0.76 -3.00 5.53
C GLU A 183 -1.99 -3.91 5.65
N ILE A 184 -2.20 -4.52 6.82
CA ILE A 184 -3.37 -5.37 7.08
C ILE A 184 -4.66 -4.55 6.94
N TYR A 185 -4.75 -3.38 7.59
CA TYR A 185 -5.92 -2.50 7.50
C TYR A 185 -6.17 -2.03 6.08
N ALA A 186 -5.11 -1.62 5.38
CA ALA A 186 -5.22 -1.18 4.00
C ALA A 186 -5.69 -2.32 3.09
N LEU A 187 -5.17 -3.54 3.25
CA LEU A 187 -5.60 -4.70 2.48
C LEU A 187 -7.05 -5.11 2.77
N SER A 188 -7.49 -5.02 4.03
CA SER A 188 -8.89 -5.29 4.41
C SER A 188 -9.85 -4.29 3.77
N HIS A 189 -9.51 -2.99 3.75
CA HIS A 189 -10.27 -1.99 3.00
C HIS A 189 -10.33 -2.32 1.51
N LEU A 190 -9.21 -2.69 0.88
CA LEU A 190 -9.24 -3.12 -0.52
C LEU A 190 -10.13 -4.33 -0.72
N TYR A 191 -10.09 -5.33 0.17
CA TYR A 191 -10.95 -6.51 0.05
C TYR A 191 -12.43 -6.15 0.22
N MET A 192 -12.81 -5.30 1.17
CA MET A 192 -14.17 -4.74 1.28
C MET A 192 -14.60 -4.02 -0.01
N GLY A 193 -13.69 -3.30 -0.65
CA GLY A 193 -13.92 -2.70 -1.98
C GLY A 193 -14.21 -3.74 -3.06
N VAL A 194 -13.46 -4.84 -3.08
CA VAL A 194 -13.70 -6.00 -3.96
C VAL A 194 -15.10 -6.58 -3.73
N GLU A 195 -15.52 -6.74 -2.48
CA GLU A 195 -16.86 -7.25 -2.15
C GLU A 195 -17.96 -6.30 -2.63
N ALA A 196 -17.77 -4.99 -2.47
CA ALA A 196 -18.71 -3.97 -2.90
C ALA A 196 -18.95 -3.99 -4.42
N VAL A 197 -17.90 -4.18 -5.24
CA VAL A 197 -18.03 -4.25 -6.71
C VAL A 197 -18.44 -5.63 -7.23
N THR A 198 -18.37 -6.69 -6.43
CA THR A 198 -18.67 -8.07 -6.88
C THR A 198 -20.04 -8.19 -7.57
N PRO A 199 -21.14 -7.60 -7.05
CA PRO A 199 -22.45 -7.66 -7.72
C PRO A 199 -22.47 -6.97 -9.10
N LEU A 200 -21.72 -5.87 -9.26
CA LEU A 200 -21.61 -5.14 -10.53
C LEU A 200 -20.89 -5.98 -11.58
N VAL A 201 -19.80 -6.62 -11.18
CA VAL A 201 -19.01 -7.52 -12.04
C VAL A 201 -19.85 -8.72 -12.48
N ILE A 202 -20.63 -9.31 -11.57
CA ILE A 202 -21.55 -10.40 -11.91
C ILE A 202 -22.61 -9.94 -12.92
N ALA A 203 -23.24 -8.78 -12.69
CA ALA A 203 -24.23 -8.22 -13.62
C ALA A 203 -23.65 -7.98 -15.01
N ARG A 204 -22.43 -7.43 -15.07
CA ARG A 204 -21.71 -7.24 -16.34
C ARG A 204 -21.38 -8.55 -17.03
N GLU A 205 -20.94 -9.57 -16.31
CA GLU A 205 -20.63 -10.89 -16.89
C GLU A 205 -21.88 -11.60 -17.42
N ILE A 206 -23.03 -11.44 -16.76
CA ILE A 206 -24.33 -11.90 -17.26
C ILE A 206 -24.63 -11.24 -18.61
N ALA A 207 -24.54 -9.90 -18.67
CA ALA A 207 -24.79 -9.14 -19.88
C ALA A 207 -23.81 -9.49 -21.02
N ARG A 208 -22.51 -9.54 -20.72
CA ARG A 208 -21.43 -9.86 -21.68
C ARG A 208 -21.62 -11.23 -22.33
N ARG A 209 -22.16 -12.21 -21.59
CA ARG A 209 -22.41 -13.57 -22.08
C ARG A 209 -23.81 -13.74 -22.70
N GLY A 210 -24.60 -12.66 -22.83
CA GLY A 210 -25.97 -12.73 -23.35
C GLY A 210 -26.93 -13.51 -22.45
N LEU A 211 -26.62 -13.64 -21.17
CA LEU A 211 -27.46 -14.32 -20.18
C LEU A 211 -28.49 -13.34 -19.60
N LYS A 212 -29.64 -13.85 -19.17
CA LYS A 212 -30.72 -13.01 -18.60
C LYS A 212 -30.76 -13.05 -17.08
N LYS A 213 -30.25 -14.13 -16.47
CA LYS A 213 -30.39 -14.39 -15.03
C LYS A 213 -29.09 -14.90 -14.42
N ARG A 214 -28.84 -14.51 -13.16
CA ARG A 214 -27.71 -15.00 -12.34
C ARG A 214 -27.61 -16.53 -12.32
N LYS A 215 -28.74 -17.24 -12.23
CA LYS A 215 -28.78 -18.70 -12.22
C LYS A 215 -28.17 -19.33 -13.48
N GLN A 216 -28.38 -18.71 -14.65
CA GLN A 216 -27.81 -19.21 -15.90
C GLN A 216 -26.28 -19.06 -15.89
N LEU A 217 -25.76 -17.98 -15.31
CA LEU A 217 -24.31 -17.82 -15.16
C LEU A 217 -23.76 -18.86 -14.18
N GLU A 218 -24.46 -19.14 -13.08
CA GLU A 218 -24.06 -20.20 -12.14
C GLU A 218 -24.05 -21.59 -12.79
N GLU A 219 -25.05 -21.92 -13.61
CA GLU A 219 -25.14 -23.18 -14.37
C GLU A 219 -24.03 -23.30 -15.42
N VAL A 220 -23.69 -22.22 -16.14
CA VAL A 220 -22.59 -22.20 -17.11
C VAL A 220 -21.23 -22.44 -16.44
N LEU A 221 -21.04 -21.92 -15.22
CA LEU A 221 -19.76 -21.99 -14.53
C LEU A 221 -19.56 -23.26 -13.71
N ASN A 222 -20.62 -23.80 -13.11
CA ASN A 222 -20.55 -24.94 -12.19
C ASN A 222 -21.14 -26.22 -12.78
N GLY A 223 -21.70 -26.16 -13.99
CA GLY A 223 -22.58 -27.20 -14.52
C GLY A 223 -24.00 -27.13 -13.95
N PRO A 224 -24.91 -27.97 -14.47
CA PRO A 224 -26.26 -28.05 -13.92
C PRO A 224 -26.20 -28.48 -12.44
N PRO A 225 -27.07 -27.92 -11.58
CA PRO A 225 -27.16 -28.38 -10.20
C PRO A 225 -27.48 -29.89 -10.19
N PRO A 226 -26.94 -30.67 -9.23
CA PRO A 226 -27.19 -32.11 -9.18
C PRO A 226 -28.70 -32.38 -9.15
N ASP A 227 -29.19 -33.24 -10.06
CA ASP A 227 -30.63 -33.45 -10.29
C ASP A 227 -31.29 -34.40 -9.26
N SER A 228 -30.61 -34.68 -8.15
CA SER A 228 -31.13 -35.55 -7.09
C SER A 228 -32.25 -34.84 -6.31
N ILE A 229 -33.45 -35.43 -6.35
CA ILE A 229 -34.61 -35.02 -5.54
C ILE A 229 -34.21 -34.98 -4.05
N ALA A 230 -33.43 -35.95 -3.58
CA ALA A 230 -32.95 -35.99 -2.20
C ALA A 230 -32.10 -34.77 -1.85
N LEU A 231 -31.19 -34.35 -2.73
CA LEU A 231 -30.36 -33.17 -2.51
C LEU A 231 -31.18 -31.87 -2.53
N ARG A 232 -32.22 -31.78 -3.39
CA ARG A 232 -33.15 -30.65 -3.41
C ARG A 232 -33.96 -30.56 -2.11
N CYS A 233 -34.48 -31.69 -1.60
CA CYS A 233 -35.17 -31.75 -0.32
C CYS A 233 -34.24 -31.36 0.84
N ALA A 234 -33.01 -31.88 0.88
CA ALA A 234 -32.02 -31.53 1.90
C ALA A 234 -31.66 -30.03 1.87
N THR A 235 -31.41 -29.48 0.68
CA THR A 235 -31.12 -28.05 0.47
C THR A 235 -32.29 -27.16 0.92
N TYR A 236 -33.52 -27.56 0.60
CA TYR A 236 -34.73 -26.85 1.03
C TYR A 236 -34.91 -26.87 2.55
N LEU A 237 -34.77 -28.05 3.19
CA LEU A 237 -34.89 -28.20 4.64
C LEU A 237 -33.79 -27.39 5.36
N TYR A 238 -32.55 -27.43 4.86
CA TYR A 238 -31.44 -26.63 5.39
C TYR A 238 -31.75 -25.14 5.34
N ARG A 239 -32.25 -24.62 4.21
CA ARG A 239 -32.67 -23.21 4.09
C ARG A 239 -33.82 -22.84 5.02
N LYS A 240 -34.81 -23.73 5.15
CA LYS A 240 -35.97 -23.51 6.04
C LYS A 240 -35.56 -23.48 7.52
N ALA A 241 -34.50 -24.20 7.89
CA ALA A 241 -33.89 -24.16 9.21
C ALA A 241 -32.95 -22.96 9.44
N GLY A 242 -32.88 -22.01 8.50
CA GLY A 242 -32.00 -20.83 8.59
C GLY A 242 -30.59 -21.05 8.03
N GLY A 243 -30.33 -22.20 7.41
CA GLY A 243 -29.06 -22.52 6.78
C GLY A 243 -28.78 -21.65 5.54
N TYR A 244 -27.58 -21.10 5.47
CA TYR A 244 -27.12 -20.26 4.35
C TYR A 244 -26.27 -21.08 3.38
N ILE A 245 -26.71 -21.19 2.12
CA ILE A 245 -25.91 -21.81 1.06
C ILE A 245 -25.10 -20.72 0.39
N GLN A 246 -23.80 -20.72 0.65
CA GLN A 246 -22.88 -19.76 0.05
C GLN A 246 -22.90 -19.89 -1.48
N SER A 247 -23.24 -18.80 -2.17
CA SER A 247 -23.19 -18.77 -3.64
C SER A 247 -21.74 -18.94 -4.09
N ARG A 248 -21.49 -19.92 -4.97
CA ARG A 248 -20.17 -20.12 -5.58
C ARG A 248 -19.80 -18.99 -6.56
N LEU A 249 -20.78 -18.18 -6.95
CA LEU A 249 -20.59 -17.13 -7.95
C LEU A 249 -19.75 -15.96 -7.43
N GLU A 250 -19.89 -15.60 -6.16
CA GLU A 250 -19.13 -14.49 -5.56
C GLU A 250 -17.64 -14.84 -5.44
N PRO A 251 -17.24 -15.99 -4.86
CA PRO A 251 -15.84 -16.42 -4.89
C PRO A 251 -15.28 -16.53 -6.32
N TRP A 252 -16.07 -17.02 -7.27
CA TRP A 252 -15.69 -17.06 -8.69
C TRP A 252 -15.44 -15.67 -9.25
N ALA A 253 -16.39 -14.75 -9.11
CA ALA A 253 -16.29 -13.40 -9.67
C ALA A 253 -15.08 -12.66 -9.08
N ARG A 254 -14.85 -12.77 -7.77
CA ARG A 254 -13.67 -12.20 -7.12
C ARG A 254 -12.39 -12.81 -7.69
N ARG A 255 -12.22 -14.12 -7.62
CA ARG A 255 -10.98 -14.80 -8.04
C ARG A 255 -10.70 -14.68 -9.54
N ASP A 256 -11.66 -15.01 -10.38
CA ASP A 256 -11.42 -15.22 -11.82
C ASP A 256 -11.65 -13.96 -12.65
N VAL A 257 -12.51 -13.04 -12.19
CA VAL A 257 -12.81 -11.80 -12.93
C VAL A 257 -12.07 -10.60 -12.34
N ILE A 258 -12.24 -10.32 -11.05
CA ILE A 258 -11.61 -9.15 -10.40
C ILE A 258 -10.09 -9.34 -10.27
N PHE A 259 -9.66 -10.47 -9.69
CA PHE A 259 -8.24 -10.83 -9.57
C PHE A 259 -7.66 -11.48 -10.84
N ARG A 260 -8.46 -11.57 -11.91
CA ARG A 260 -8.03 -12.08 -13.23
C ARG A 260 -7.37 -13.47 -13.16
N GLY A 261 -7.82 -14.32 -12.24
CA GLY A 261 -7.29 -15.66 -12.04
C GLY A 261 -6.03 -15.73 -11.16
N ASP A 262 -5.53 -14.63 -10.61
CA ASP A 262 -4.44 -14.62 -9.62
C ASP A 262 -4.96 -15.16 -8.27
N LYS A 263 -4.90 -16.49 -8.14
CA LYS A 263 -5.41 -17.22 -6.97
C LYS A 263 -4.61 -16.90 -5.71
N ASP A 264 -3.33 -16.60 -5.84
CA ASP A 264 -2.44 -16.38 -4.70
C ASP A 264 -2.72 -15.03 -4.07
N THR A 265 -2.81 -13.97 -4.89
CA THR A 265 -3.18 -12.63 -4.41
C THR A 265 -4.61 -12.64 -3.85
N PHE A 266 -5.57 -13.31 -4.51
CA PHE A 266 -6.93 -13.45 -3.99
C PHE A 266 -6.97 -14.14 -2.61
N ARG A 267 -6.27 -15.26 -2.45
CA ARG A 267 -6.22 -16.00 -1.17
C ARG A 267 -5.53 -15.19 -0.09
N ALA A 268 -4.44 -14.50 -0.40
CA ALA A 268 -3.73 -13.65 0.55
C ALA A 268 -4.64 -12.49 1.03
N ALA A 269 -5.31 -11.79 0.11
CA ALA A 269 -6.25 -10.72 0.44
C ALA A 269 -7.43 -11.22 1.29
N GLN A 270 -8.06 -12.33 0.88
CA GLN A 270 -9.17 -12.94 1.61
C GLN A 270 -8.75 -13.40 3.01
N ARG A 271 -7.60 -14.08 3.14
CA ARG A 271 -7.09 -14.54 4.44
C ARG A 271 -6.74 -13.37 5.35
N ALA A 272 -6.11 -12.33 4.83
CA ALA A 272 -5.78 -11.14 5.63
C ALA A 272 -7.04 -10.45 6.16
N SER A 273 -8.07 -10.26 5.31
CA SER A 273 -9.35 -9.69 5.74
C SER A 273 -10.05 -10.56 6.79
N ASN A 274 -10.21 -11.86 6.51
CA ASN A 274 -10.88 -12.78 7.44
C ASN A 274 -10.15 -12.89 8.79
N ASN A 275 -8.81 -12.92 8.78
CA ASN A 275 -8.03 -12.98 10.02
C ASN A 275 -8.10 -11.68 10.82
N LEU A 276 -8.20 -10.51 10.17
CA LEU A 276 -8.44 -9.24 10.87
C LEU A 276 -9.81 -9.25 11.57
N GLU A 277 -10.83 -9.83 10.93
CA GLU A 277 -12.20 -9.89 11.47
C GLU A 277 -12.38 -10.98 12.55
N HIS A 278 -11.64 -12.08 12.46
CA HIS A 278 -11.86 -13.27 13.31
C HIS A 278 -10.69 -13.64 14.24
N GLY A 279 -9.51 -13.01 14.09
CA GLY A 279 -8.37 -13.19 14.99
C GLY A 279 -7.73 -14.59 14.98
N SER A 280 -7.85 -15.34 13.89
CA SER A 280 -7.47 -16.77 13.85
C SER A 280 -6.00 -17.09 13.52
N ALA A 281 -5.18 -16.11 13.12
CA ALA A 281 -3.78 -16.32 12.74
C ALA A 281 -2.83 -15.36 13.46
N ASP A 282 -1.54 -15.70 13.47
CA ASP A 282 -0.49 -14.85 14.06
C ASP A 282 -0.37 -13.51 13.31
N HIS A 283 -0.19 -12.42 14.08
CA HIS A 283 -0.18 -11.07 13.54
C HIS A 283 0.99 -10.83 12.55
N ALA A 284 2.16 -11.44 12.78
CA ALA A 284 3.30 -11.28 11.89
C ALA A 284 3.10 -12.01 10.56
N GLU A 285 2.47 -13.19 10.58
CA GLU A 285 2.09 -13.92 9.36
C GLU A 285 1.13 -13.09 8.51
N ILE A 286 0.09 -12.50 9.12
CA ILE A 286 -0.90 -11.69 8.40
C ILE A 286 -0.24 -10.44 7.81
N HIS A 287 0.68 -9.79 8.53
CA HIS A 287 1.43 -8.66 8.01
C HIS A 287 2.27 -9.02 6.78
N ALA A 288 2.98 -10.15 6.81
CA ALA A 288 3.79 -10.60 5.69
C ALA A 288 2.92 -10.89 4.45
N LEU A 289 1.76 -11.55 4.65
CA LEU A 289 0.77 -11.76 3.59
C LEU A 289 0.25 -10.42 3.05
N ALA A 290 -0.07 -9.47 3.93
CA ALA A 290 -0.61 -8.19 3.52
C ALA A 290 0.39 -7.35 2.71
N ALA A 291 1.64 -7.29 3.17
CA ALA A 291 2.72 -6.57 2.50
C ALA A 291 2.97 -7.06 1.07
N THR A 292 2.80 -8.36 0.80
CA THR A 292 3.01 -8.94 -0.53
C THR A 292 1.79 -8.81 -1.46
N ALA A 293 0.58 -8.75 -0.92
CA ALA A 293 -0.65 -8.76 -1.73
C ALA A 293 -1.26 -7.37 -1.99
N ILE A 294 -0.96 -6.37 -1.15
CA ILE A 294 -1.63 -5.06 -1.15
C ILE A 294 -1.54 -4.31 -2.49
N GLU A 295 -0.37 -4.25 -3.11
CA GLU A 295 -0.20 -3.50 -4.36
C GLU A 295 -0.96 -4.12 -5.52
N LYS A 296 -0.85 -5.44 -5.67
CA LYS A 296 -1.60 -6.19 -6.69
C LYS A 296 -3.10 -6.07 -6.47
N THR A 297 -3.56 -6.22 -5.22
CA THR A 297 -4.99 -6.09 -4.88
C THR A 297 -5.52 -4.70 -5.21
N ALA A 298 -4.77 -3.65 -4.89
CA ALA A 298 -5.13 -2.28 -5.22
C ALA A 298 -5.25 -2.09 -6.74
N ASN A 299 -4.30 -2.63 -7.50
CA ASN A 299 -4.33 -2.57 -8.96
C ASN A 299 -5.54 -3.32 -9.54
N TYR A 300 -5.78 -4.56 -9.13
CA TYR A 300 -6.93 -5.35 -9.58
C TYR A 300 -8.26 -4.67 -9.30
N LEU A 301 -8.45 -4.19 -8.07
CA LEU A 301 -9.67 -3.51 -7.68
C LEU A 301 -9.85 -2.21 -8.49
N ARG A 302 -8.80 -1.38 -8.59
CA ARG A 302 -8.88 -0.11 -9.32
C ARG A 302 -9.17 -0.33 -10.80
N THR A 303 -8.47 -1.24 -11.47
CA THR A 303 -8.75 -1.51 -12.88
C THR A 303 -10.15 -2.08 -13.07
N THR A 304 -10.61 -2.97 -12.19
CA THR A 304 -12.00 -3.47 -12.23
C THR A 304 -13.01 -2.33 -12.11
N MET A 305 -12.82 -1.41 -11.16
CA MET A 305 -13.69 -0.25 -11.00
C MET A 305 -13.73 0.64 -12.24
N LEU A 306 -12.57 0.90 -12.87
CA LEU A 306 -12.50 1.65 -14.12
C LEU A 306 -13.12 0.89 -15.30
N ASP A 307 -12.95 -0.42 -15.37
CA ASP A 307 -13.53 -1.26 -16.41
C ASP A 307 -15.07 -1.20 -16.33
N LEU A 308 -15.65 -1.09 -15.14
CA LEU A 308 -17.11 -1.01 -14.93
C LEU A 308 -17.71 0.32 -15.42
N LEU A 309 -16.87 1.33 -15.64
CA LEU A 309 -17.28 2.63 -16.17
C LEU A 309 -17.25 2.61 -17.71
N GLN A 310 -18.21 3.31 -18.32
CA GLN A 310 -18.25 3.52 -19.78
C GLN A 310 -17.33 4.68 -20.18
N LEU A 311 -16.05 4.56 -19.86
CA LEU A 311 -15.01 5.48 -20.31
C LEU A 311 -14.60 5.13 -21.74
N ASP A 312 -14.13 6.12 -22.49
CA ASP A 312 -13.41 5.81 -23.73
C ASP A 312 -12.07 5.14 -23.40
N GLU A 313 -11.51 4.41 -24.38
CA GLU A 313 -10.31 3.61 -24.15
C GLU A 313 -9.09 4.49 -23.85
N ALA A 314 -9.02 5.70 -24.40
CA ALA A 314 -7.91 6.63 -24.18
C ALA A 314 -7.88 7.17 -22.74
N ASP A 315 -9.03 7.64 -22.23
CA ASP A 315 -9.22 8.07 -20.85
C ASP A 315 -8.93 6.93 -19.87
N ARG A 316 -9.44 5.73 -20.18
CA ARG A 316 -9.19 4.53 -19.37
C ARG A 316 -7.71 4.18 -19.35
N GLU A 317 -7.03 4.19 -20.49
CA GLU A 317 -5.60 3.93 -20.60
C GLU A 317 -4.79 4.97 -19.83
N GLN A 318 -5.11 6.25 -19.94
CA GLN A 318 -4.45 7.33 -19.21
C GLN A 318 -4.60 7.13 -17.69
N LEU A 319 -5.79 6.76 -17.22
CA LEU A 319 -6.07 6.46 -15.82
C LEU A 319 -5.35 5.20 -15.32
N VAL A 320 -5.09 4.19 -16.16
CA VAL A 320 -4.46 2.91 -15.74
C VAL A 320 -2.94 2.90 -15.90
N ASN A 321 -2.41 3.41 -17.00
CA ASN A 321 -1.01 3.22 -17.41
C ASN A 321 -0.16 4.50 -17.35
N GLY A 322 -0.78 5.68 -17.35
CA GLY A 322 -0.09 6.97 -17.34
C GLY A 322 0.42 7.41 -15.98
N ALA A 323 0.39 8.72 -15.72
CA ALA A 323 0.82 9.31 -14.44
C ALA A 323 0.09 8.72 -13.23
N TYR A 324 -1.11 8.17 -13.43
CA TYR A 324 -2.01 7.60 -12.42
C TYR A 324 -1.78 6.11 -12.13
N ARG A 325 -0.82 5.44 -12.79
CA ARG A 325 -0.60 3.99 -12.64
C ARG A 325 -0.32 3.55 -11.21
N LYS A 326 0.65 4.21 -10.55
CA LYS A 326 1.08 3.84 -9.20
C LYS A 326 0.22 4.56 -8.15
N PRO A 327 -0.30 3.85 -7.14
CA PRO A 327 -1.02 4.47 -6.04
C PRO A 327 -0.09 5.39 -5.24
N GLN A 328 -0.47 6.65 -5.05
CA GLN A 328 0.19 7.54 -4.11
C GLN A 328 -0.49 7.40 -2.76
N ARG A 329 0.02 6.49 -1.93
CA ARG A 329 -0.44 6.23 -0.56
C ARG A 329 -0.12 7.39 0.39
N ALA A 330 -0.77 7.38 1.56
CA ALA A 330 -0.53 8.35 2.62
C ALA A 330 0.85 8.18 3.25
N GLY A 331 1.87 8.70 2.58
CA GLY A 331 3.24 8.76 3.08
C GLY A 331 3.81 10.12 2.75
N GLY A 332 4.29 10.83 3.78
CA GLY A 332 5.16 11.98 3.58
C GLY A 332 6.59 11.54 3.28
N PHE A 333 7.53 12.46 3.45
CA PHE A 333 8.95 12.12 3.52
C PHE A 333 9.23 11.30 4.78
N GLY A 334 9.21 9.98 4.64
CA GLY A 334 9.66 9.06 5.65
C GLY A 334 11.16 9.21 5.82
N ARG A 335 11.60 9.32 7.07
CA ARG A 335 13.00 9.54 7.42
C ARG A 335 13.32 8.65 8.60
N GLN A 336 14.31 7.80 8.46
CA GLN A 336 14.82 6.96 9.53
C GLN A 336 16.31 7.24 9.70
N LEU A 337 16.73 7.33 10.94
CA LEU A 337 18.13 7.43 11.31
C LEU A 337 18.46 6.24 12.20
N HIS A 338 19.44 5.46 11.78
CA HIS A 338 20.02 4.38 12.55
C HIS A 338 21.40 4.81 13.00
N GLY A 339 21.66 4.69 14.30
CA GLY A 339 22.94 5.03 14.90
C GLY A 339 23.19 4.24 16.17
N VAL A 340 24.39 4.42 16.72
CA VAL A 340 24.81 3.84 18.00
C VAL A 340 25.04 4.98 18.98
N ILE A 341 24.45 4.92 20.17
CA ILE A 341 24.73 5.86 21.25
C ILE A 341 25.76 5.21 22.17
N GLU A 342 26.94 5.82 22.26
CA GLU A 342 28.00 5.44 23.18
C GLU A 342 27.94 6.38 24.39
N SER A 343 27.85 5.84 25.60
CA SER A 343 27.79 6.64 26.83
C SER A 343 28.33 5.83 28.01
N PRO A 344 29.15 6.42 28.89
CA PRO A 344 29.47 5.83 30.18
C PRO A 344 28.31 5.93 31.18
N ASP A 345 27.32 6.79 30.91
CA ASP A 345 26.12 6.98 31.73
C ASP A 345 24.95 6.12 31.26
N VAL A 346 24.17 5.61 32.21
CA VAL A 346 22.87 4.96 31.96
C VAL A 346 21.83 5.97 31.46
N GLN A 347 21.95 7.24 31.88
CA GLN A 347 21.07 8.32 31.43
C GLN A 347 21.50 8.84 30.05
N LEU A 348 20.89 8.30 29.00
CA LEU A 348 21.22 8.66 27.62
C LEU A 348 20.53 9.92 27.11
N ALA A 349 19.41 10.32 27.72
CA ALA A 349 18.63 11.47 27.28
C ALA A 349 19.29 12.80 27.69
N GLY A 350 19.07 13.84 26.89
CA GLY A 350 19.46 15.20 27.25
C GLY A 350 18.79 15.70 28.53
N GLN A 351 19.32 16.78 29.10
CA GLN A 351 18.71 17.43 30.25
C GLN A 351 17.25 17.79 29.94
N ASP A 352 16.36 17.50 30.88
CA ASP A 352 14.91 17.71 30.77
C ASP A 352 14.21 16.87 29.68
N GLN A 353 14.84 15.79 29.21
CA GLN A 353 14.24 14.84 28.26
C GLN A 353 14.09 13.46 28.90
N LEU A 354 12.97 12.79 28.61
CA LEU A 354 12.74 11.42 29.08
C LEU A 354 13.54 10.40 28.26
N HIS A 355 13.79 10.69 26.99
CA HIS A 355 14.46 9.78 26.04
C HIS A 355 15.48 10.52 25.16
N PRO A 356 16.60 9.87 24.79
CA PRO A 356 17.47 10.40 23.75
C PRO A 356 16.70 10.47 22.43
N HIS A 357 16.89 11.55 21.69
CA HIS A 357 16.29 11.68 20.37
C HIS A 357 17.18 12.49 19.43
N VAL A 358 16.82 12.51 18.16
CA VAL A 358 17.48 13.34 17.15
C VAL A 358 16.47 14.34 16.62
N ARG A 359 16.85 15.61 16.66
CA ARG A 359 16.12 16.69 16.01
C ARG A 359 16.57 16.78 14.56
N TRP A 360 15.61 16.76 13.65
CA TRP A 360 15.86 16.87 12.22
C TRP A 360 15.11 18.06 11.65
N GLU A 361 15.85 19.14 11.41
CA GLU A 361 15.34 20.39 10.86
C GLU A 361 15.54 20.38 9.34
N LEU A 362 14.53 20.89 8.63
CA LEU A 362 14.49 20.94 7.17
C LEU A 362 14.14 22.37 6.75
N HIS A 363 14.95 22.94 5.86
CA HIS A 363 14.72 24.26 5.30
C HIS A 363 14.57 24.13 3.78
N LEU A 364 13.41 24.53 3.26
CA LEU A 364 13.19 24.56 1.83
C LEU A 364 13.95 25.75 1.24
N LEU A 365 15.00 25.48 0.47
CA LEU A 365 15.82 26.49 -0.19
C LEU A 365 15.24 26.92 -1.53
N ASP A 366 14.70 25.95 -2.29
CA ASP A 366 14.12 26.18 -3.60
C ASP A 366 13.03 25.13 -3.89
N TYR A 367 12.03 25.54 -4.68
CA TYR A 367 10.95 24.70 -5.14
C TYR A 367 10.62 25.08 -6.57
N ARG A 368 10.57 24.09 -7.46
CA ARG A 368 10.17 24.27 -8.85
C ARG A 368 9.42 23.05 -9.37
N ARG A 369 8.68 23.26 -10.44
CA ARG A 369 8.13 22.17 -11.26
C ARG A 369 8.87 22.16 -12.58
N ASN A 370 9.28 20.97 -13.01
CA ASN A 370 9.88 20.83 -14.34
C ASN A 370 8.80 20.72 -15.42
N GLU A 371 9.22 20.70 -16.68
CA GLU A 371 8.32 20.62 -17.84
C GLU A 371 7.45 19.36 -17.86
N ALA A 372 7.91 18.27 -17.20
CA ALA A 372 7.15 17.04 -17.04
C ALA A 372 6.13 17.10 -15.88
N GLY A 373 5.98 18.25 -15.22
CA GLY A 373 5.11 18.45 -14.07
C GLY A 373 5.62 17.80 -12.78
N ALA A 374 6.84 17.22 -12.78
CA ALA A 374 7.42 16.64 -11.58
C ALA A 374 7.90 17.76 -10.65
N THR A 375 7.75 17.50 -9.35
CA THR A 375 8.18 18.43 -8.30
C THR A 375 9.66 18.22 -8.01
N GLU A 376 10.42 19.31 -8.05
CA GLU A 376 11.81 19.37 -7.66
C GLU A 376 11.96 20.30 -6.45
N MET A 377 12.66 19.82 -5.43
CA MET A 377 12.93 20.55 -4.21
C MET A 377 14.43 20.53 -3.93
N ARG A 378 14.92 21.67 -3.43
CA ARG A 378 16.24 21.77 -2.83
C ARG A 378 16.06 22.04 -1.34
N LEU A 379 16.58 21.13 -0.53
CA LEU A 379 16.43 21.15 0.92
C LEU A 379 17.79 21.32 1.56
N ASP A 380 17.87 22.23 2.53
CA ASP A 380 18.92 22.25 3.54
C ASP A 380 18.45 21.45 4.76
N GLN A 381 19.36 20.68 5.35
CA GLN A 381 19.02 19.72 6.41
C GLN A 381 20.03 19.80 7.53
N LYS A 382 19.50 19.99 8.75
CA LYS A 382 20.29 20.00 9.97
C LYS A 382 19.84 18.87 10.89
N ILE A 383 20.79 18.05 11.31
CA ILE A 383 20.57 16.95 12.25
C ILE A 383 21.32 17.26 13.54
N GLY A 384 20.59 17.35 14.66
CA GLY A 384 21.14 17.59 15.99
C GLY A 384 20.70 16.50 16.96
N ALA A 385 21.64 15.82 17.60
CA ALA A 385 21.32 14.83 18.62
C ALA A 385 21.03 15.50 19.98
N VAL A 386 19.98 15.06 20.67
CA VAL A 386 19.63 15.51 22.02
C VAL A 386 19.91 14.36 22.99
N LEU A 387 21.14 14.36 23.51
CA LEU A 387 21.71 13.29 24.32
C LEU A 387 22.21 13.81 25.66
N GLY A 388 22.48 12.89 26.58
CA GLY A 388 23.15 13.18 27.85
C GLY A 388 24.56 13.76 27.64
N PRO A 389 25.11 14.48 28.64
CA PRO A 389 26.34 15.27 28.48
C PRO A 389 27.58 14.46 28.10
N ARG A 390 27.59 13.15 28.36
CA ARG A 390 28.70 12.24 28.00
C ARG A 390 28.32 11.20 26.95
N ALA A 391 27.13 11.33 26.37
CA ALA A 391 26.66 10.43 25.33
C ALA A 391 27.02 10.96 23.94
N ARG A 392 27.43 10.06 23.04
CA ARG A 392 27.80 10.36 21.65
C ARG A 392 26.97 9.51 20.70
N LEU A 393 26.34 10.14 19.72
CA LEU A 393 25.66 9.42 18.63
C LEU A 393 26.61 9.25 17.44
N THR A 394 26.82 8.00 17.05
CA THR A 394 27.48 7.62 15.80
C THR A 394 26.39 7.20 14.81
N VAL A 395 26.10 8.04 13.82
CA VAL A 395 25.13 7.70 12.77
C VAL A 395 25.72 6.62 11.87
N LYS A 396 24.96 5.53 11.68
CA LYS A 396 25.34 4.39 10.85
C LYS A 396 24.64 4.42 9.50
N ARG A 397 23.36 4.80 9.48
CA ARG A 397 22.56 4.82 8.26
C ARG A 397 21.46 5.86 8.37
N ILE A 398 21.19 6.55 7.27
CA ILE A 398 20.00 7.38 7.10
C ILE A 398 19.19 6.77 5.96
N VAL A 399 17.91 6.51 6.19
CA VAL A 399 16.99 6.00 5.17
C VAL A 399 15.98 7.10 4.85
N PHE A 400 15.95 7.50 3.59
CA PHE A 400 14.90 8.34 3.05
C PHE A 400 13.88 7.45 2.35
N ALA A 401 12.65 7.46 2.85
CA ALA A 401 11.52 6.88 2.15
C ALA A 401 10.72 8.03 1.53
N GLY A 402 10.83 8.18 0.22
CA GLY A 402 10.22 9.30 -0.47
C GLY A 402 10.33 9.17 -1.99
N PRO A 403 9.79 10.16 -2.72
CA PRO A 403 9.89 10.24 -4.16
C PRO A 403 11.35 10.43 -4.60
N THR A 404 11.74 9.77 -5.69
CA THR A 404 13.11 9.77 -6.21
C THR A 404 13.59 11.12 -6.77
N SER A 405 12.73 12.13 -6.83
CA SER A 405 13.02 13.44 -7.43
C SER A 405 13.46 14.53 -6.44
N ALA A 406 13.70 14.20 -5.17
CA ALA A 406 14.22 15.16 -4.20
C ALA A 406 15.75 15.20 -4.25
N SER A 407 16.31 16.40 -4.43
CA SER A 407 17.75 16.63 -4.31
C SER A 407 18.08 17.20 -2.92
N HIS A 408 19.09 16.62 -2.28
CA HIS A 408 19.50 16.98 -0.93
C HIS A 408 20.88 17.66 -1.00
N THR A 409 21.05 18.81 -0.33
CA THR A 409 22.39 19.33 -0.07
C THR A 409 23.09 18.47 0.98
N ASN A 410 24.36 18.78 1.27
CA ASN A 410 25.09 18.18 2.38
C ASN A 410 24.25 18.27 3.66
N VAL A 411 24.14 17.17 4.39
CA VAL A 411 23.46 17.11 5.68
C VAL A 411 24.43 17.64 6.72
N GLU A 412 24.10 18.77 7.35
CA GLU A 412 24.90 19.31 8.43
C GLU A 412 24.60 18.55 9.73
N PHE A 413 25.65 18.01 10.33
CA PHE A 413 25.59 17.41 11.66
C PHE A 413 26.06 18.43 12.69
N ASP A 414 25.14 18.90 13.52
CA ASP A 414 25.50 19.73 14.67
C ASP A 414 25.98 18.84 15.80
N GLY A 415 27.26 18.53 15.76
CA GLY A 415 27.94 17.67 16.72
C GLY A 415 29.14 18.36 17.32
N THR A 416 28.97 19.47 18.05
CA THR A 416 29.80 19.82 19.24
C THR A 416 29.33 21.12 19.91
N ARG A 417 29.04 21.03 21.21
CA ARG A 417 29.08 22.16 22.15
C ARG A 417 30.35 22.02 22.99
N GLY A 418 31.39 22.78 22.67
CA GLY A 418 32.65 22.84 23.43
C GLY A 418 33.68 23.72 22.72
N ASP A 419 34.37 24.60 23.45
CA ASP A 419 35.15 25.77 23.01
C ASP A 419 36.44 25.50 22.19
N LYS A 420 36.45 24.51 21.28
CA LYS A 420 37.58 24.30 20.37
C LYS A 420 37.28 24.85 18.97
N PRO A 421 38.29 25.44 18.29
CA PRO A 421 38.12 26.01 16.96
C PRO A 421 37.66 24.93 15.98
N ARG A 422 36.95 25.37 14.92
CA ARG A 422 36.60 24.61 13.71
C ARG A 422 37.86 24.17 12.92
N GLU A 423 38.77 23.43 13.54
CA GLU A 423 39.71 22.61 12.77
C GLU A 423 38.93 21.37 12.35
N GLU A 424 38.52 21.40 11.08
CA GLU A 424 38.18 20.22 10.29
C GLU A 424 37.35 19.16 11.02
N LEU A 425 36.02 19.34 10.97
CA LEU A 425 35.12 18.21 10.85
C LEU A 425 35.36 17.53 9.49
N VAL A 426 36.57 17.03 9.27
CA VAL A 426 36.76 15.82 8.48
C VAL A 426 36.09 14.75 9.31
N THR A 427 34.92 14.31 8.85
CA THR A 427 34.23 13.16 9.45
C THR A 427 35.11 11.92 9.24
N ASP A 428 36.05 11.67 10.16
CA ASP A 428 36.72 10.36 10.29
C ASP A 428 35.74 9.25 10.72
N ALA A 429 34.50 9.62 11.01
CA ALA A 429 33.38 8.70 10.86
C ALA A 429 33.05 8.58 9.37
N GLY A 430 33.48 7.48 8.75
CA GLY A 430 32.97 6.96 7.48
C GLY A 430 31.46 6.67 7.52
N ALA A 431 30.65 7.68 7.84
CA ALA A 431 29.26 7.74 7.49
C ALA A 431 29.22 7.99 5.98
N GLN A 432 29.46 6.94 5.21
CA GLN A 432 28.93 6.88 3.87
C GLN A 432 27.44 7.24 4.01
N LEU A 433 27.04 8.38 3.45
CA LEU A 433 25.66 8.65 3.14
C LEU A 433 25.24 7.51 2.21
N ALA A 434 24.74 6.41 2.78
CA ALA A 434 23.92 5.46 2.06
C ALA A 434 22.56 6.12 1.85
N VAL A 435 22.53 7.27 1.15
CA VAL A 435 21.50 7.44 0.12
C VAL A 435 21.69 6.22 -0.74
N ASP A 436 20.63 5.45 -1.01
CA ASP A 436 20.75 4.31 -1.90
C ASP A 436 21.53 4.75 -3.15
N ASP A 437 22.80 4.34 -3.21
CA ASP A 437 23.62 4.57 -4.36
C ASP A 437 22.85 3.89 -5.50
N PRO A 438 22.61 4.53 -6.65
CA PRO A 438 22.00 3.84 -7.78
C PRO A 438 22.72 2.51 -8.13
N ARG A 439 24.00 2.36 -7.72
CA ARG A 439 24.78 1.13 -7.78
C ARG A 439 24.41 0.06 -6.73
N SER A 440 23.66 0.39 -5.67
CA SER A 440 23.13 -0.55 -4.67
C SER A 440 21.88 -1.28 -5.15
N ALA A 441 21.07 -0.65 -6.01
CA ALA A 441 19.86 -1.25 -6.57
C ALA A 441 20.11 -2.60 -7.27
N LYS A 442 21.29 -2.76 -7.90
CA LYS A 442 21.67 -4.01 -8.59
C LYS A 442 21.86 -5.19 -7.62
N TRP A 443 22.20 -4.94 -6.36
CA TRP A 443 22.38 -5.98 -5.34
C TRP A 443 21.09 -6.29 -4.61
N THR A 444 20.30 -5.27 -4.28
CA THR A 444 19.06 -5.40 -3.50
C THR A 444 18.08 -6.40 -4.13
N GLN A 445 17.90 -6.34 -5.46
CA GLN A 445 17.02 -7.27 -6.16
C GLN A 445 17.53 -8.73 -6.07
N LEU A 446 18.83 -8.94 -6.22
CA LEU A 446 19.43 -10.27 -6.22
C LEU A 446 19.47 -10.89 -4.83
N ILE A 447 19.86 -10.11 -3.81
CA ILE A 447 19.82 -10.56 -2.40
C ILE A 447 18.38 -10.87 -2.00
N GLY A 448 17.43 -9.99 -2.36
CA GLY A 448 16.01 -10.21 -2.12
C GLY A 448 15.50 -11.49 -2.78
N SER A 449 15.86 -11.72 -4.05
CA SER A 449 15.47 -12.91 -4.80
C SER A 449 16.08 -14.19 -4.21
N TYR A 450 17.37 -14.16 -3.86
CA TYR A 450 18.04 -15.28 -3.22
C TYR A 450 17.37 -15.63 -1.89
N THR A 451 17.19 -14.62 -1.03
CA THR A 451 16.57 -14.75 0.30
C THR A 451 15.17 -15.35 0.21
N LEU A 452 14.33 -14.81 -0.70
CA LEU A 452 12.97 -15.30 -0.93
C LEU A 452 12.97 -16.78 -1.34
N ASN A 453 13.82 -17.17 -2.29
CA ASN A 453 13.92 -18.55 -2.75
C ASN A 453 14.39 -19.48 -1.62
N THR A 454 15.44 -19.11 -0.87
CA THR A 454 15.94 -19.91 0.25
C THR A 454 14.93 -20.02 1.41
N ASN A 455 14.13 -18.99 1.68
CA ASN A 455 13.07 -19.04 2.70
C ASN A 455 11.94 -20.04 2.35
N SER A 456 11.85 -20.50 1.10
CA SER A 456 10.90 -21.54 0.71
C SER A 456 11.36 -22.96 1.08
N LEU A 457 12.67 -23.18 1.28
CA LEU A 457 13.25 -24.50 1.55
C LEU A 457 12.75 -25.15 2.85
N PRO A 458 12.60 -24.44 3.99
CA PRO A 458 12.00 -25.01 5.20
C PRO A 458 10.57 -25.49 4.97
N ASN A 459 9.76 -24.72 4.23
CA ASN A 459 8.38 -25.09 3.93
C ASN A 459 8.31 -26.31 3.01
N LEU A 460 9.20 -26.39 2.02
CA LEU A 460 9.32 -27.56 1.17
C LEU A 460 9.71 -28.81 1.97
N ALA A 461 10.70 -28.70 2.88
CA ALA A 461 11.11 -29.82 3.73
C ALA A 461 9.98 -30.30 4.65
N ARG A 462 9.23 -29.38 5.26
CA ARG A 462 8.03 -29.72 6.06
C ARG A 462 6.95 -30.40 5.24
N PHE A 463 6.74 -29.93 4.00
CA PHE A 463 5.80 -30.54 3.08
C PHE A 463 6.20 -31.98 2.73
N TRP A 464 7.49 -32.23 2.46
CA TRP A 464 8.01 -33.58 2.25
C TRP A 464 7.76 -34.49 3.46
N ILE A 465 8.06 -34.02 4.67
CA ILE A 465 7.81 -34.79 5.90
C ILE A 465 6.33 -35.15 6.00
N ALA A 466 5.42 -34.19 5.82
CA ALA A 466 3.99 -34.44 5.90
C ALA A 466 3.46 -35.39 4.80
N LYS A 467 4.15 -35.47 3.65
CA LYS A 467 3.78 -36.35 2.53
C LYS A 467 4.36 -37.76 2.66
N LEU A 468 5.61 -37.86 3.10
CA LEU A 468 6.28 -39.14 3.30
C LEU A 468 5.91 -39.78 4.64
N ASP A 469 5.56 -39.00 5.66
CA ASP A 469 5.08 -39.53 6.93
C ASP A 469 4.01 -38.58 7.52
N PRO A 470 2.72 -38.82 7.20
CA PRO A 470 1.63 -37.98 7.69
C PRO A 470 1.55 -37.89 9.22
N SER A 471 2.09 -38.88 9.95
CA SER A 471 2.09 -38.85 11.42
C SER A 471 3.00 -37.76 12.01
N LEU A 472 3.93 -37.25 11.20
CA LEU A 472 4.89 -36.21 11.58
C LEU A 472 4.48 -34.81 11.12
N ALA A 473 3.32 -34.64 10.49
CA ALA A 473 2.91 -33.38 9.89
C ALA A 473 2.82 -32.23 10.91
N GLU A 474 2.36 -32.50 12.13
CA GLU A 474 2.27 -31.52 13.21
C GLU A 474 3.65 -31.19 13.79
N VAL A 475 4.47 -32.21 14.05
CA VAL A 475 5.84 -32.05 14.57
C VAL A 475 6.71 -31.28 13.57
N ALA A 476 6.53 -31.47 12.27
CA ALA A 476 7.31 -30.78 11.24
C ALA A 476 7.21 -29.25 11.33
N GLN A 477 6.11 -28.71 11.84
CA GLN A 477 5.92 -27.25 11.93
C GLN A 477 6.89 -26.59 12.91
N THR A 478 7.39 -27.33 13.91
CA THR A 478 8.29 -26.79 14.93
C THR A 478 9.77 -27.01 14.63
N LEU A 479 10.08 -27.79 13.58
CA LEU A 479 11.47 -28.12 13.21
C LEU A 479 12.17 -26.98 12.47
N THR A 480 13.46 -26.84 12.75
CA THR A 480 14.42 -26.06 11.95
C THR A 480 14.65 -26.72 10.59
N LEU A 481 15.26 -25.99 9.63
CA LEU A 481 15.58 -26.58 8.32
C LEU A 481 16.49 -27.81 8.45
N SER A 482 17.54 -27.74 9.28
CA SER A 482 18.47 -28.85 9.48
C SER A 482 17.76 -30.08 10.08
N GLU A 483 16.87 -29.89 11.05
CA GLU A 483 16.08 -30.99 11.62
C GLU A 483 15.10 -31.57 10.61
N CYS A 484 14.44 -30.72 9.80
CA CYS A 484 13.59 -31.18 8.71
C CYS A 484 14.37 -32.04 7.71
N VAL A 485 15.56 -31.58 7.30
CA VAL A 485 16.44 -32.31 6.37
C VAL A 485 16.81 -33.68 6.93
N GLN A 486 17.28 -33.74 8.19
CA GLN A 486 17.61 -35.02 8.83
C GLN A 486 16.40 -35.96 8.89
N ARG A 487 15.20 -35.42 9.14
CA ARG A 487 13.97 -36.20 9.15
C ARG A 487 13.61 -36.74 7.78
N VAL A 488 13.71 -35.93 6.73
CA VAL A 488 13.47 -36.38 5.35
C VAL A 488 14.45 -37.48 4.97
N LEU A 489 15.75 -37.30 5.24
CA LEU A 489 16.75 -38.31 4.93
C LEU A 489 16.53 -39.60 5.71
N SER A 490 16.15 -39.53 6.99
CA SER A 490 15.80 -40.71 7.78
C SER A 490 14.59 -41.47 7.21
N ILE A 491 13.57 -40.77 6.70
CA ILE A 491 12.41 -41.41 6.05
C ILE A 491 12.84 -42.10 4.74
N VAL A 492 13.66 -41.44 3.92
CA VAL A 492 14.14 -42.00 2.65
C VAL A 492 15.12 -43.17 2.86
N ASP A 493 15.97 -43.12 3.89
CA ASP A 493 16.93 -44.18 4.21
C ASP A 493 16.25 -45.42 4.80
N SER A 494 15.16 -45.25 5.56
CA SER A 494 14.41 -46.37 6.16
C SER A 494 13.48 -47.08 5.19
N ASP A 495 13.16 -46.47 4.05
CA ASP A 495 12.31 -47.07 3.03
C ASP A 495 13.15 -47.81 1.98
N GLU A 496 13.04 -49.15 1.95
CA GLU A 496 13.77 -49.99 1.00
C GLU A 496 13.36 -49.70 -0.45
N LYS A 497 12.11 -49.29 -0.67
CA LYS A 497 11.58 -48.95 -2.01
C LYS A 497 12.21 -47.69 -2.60
N LEU A 498 12.87 -46.88 -1.78
CA LEU A 498 13.49 -45.62 -2.19
C LEU A 498 15.02 -45.72 -2.33
N SER A 499 15.58 -46.92 -2.24
CA SER A 499 17.04 -47.16 -2.23
C SER A 499 17.76 -46.55 -3.43
N ASP A 500 17.20 -46.64 -4.63
CA ASP A 500 17.78 -46.09 -5.87
C ASP A 500 17.85 -44.54 -5.90
N ARG A 501 17.15 -43.87 -4.98
CA ARG A 501 17.07 -42.40 -4.90
C ARG A 501 17.75 -41.81 -3.66
N ARG A 502 18.34 -42.63 -2.79
CA ARG A 502 18.94 -42.18 -1.51
C ARG A 502 20.06 -41.16 -1.73
N ASP A 503 21.00 -41.48 -2.60
CA ASP A 503 22.16 -40.62 -2.84
C ASP A 503 21.76 -39.28 -3.48
N GLU A 504 20.81 -39.32 -4.42
CA GLU A 504 20.27 -38.10 -5.04
C GLU A 504 19.55 -37.23 -4.00
N SER A 505 18.69 -37.83 -3.17
CA SER A 505 17.99 -37.13 -2.10
C SER A 505 18.96 -36.49 -1.12
N ARG A 506 19.97 -37.24 -0.67
CA ARG A 506 21.03 -36.76 0.24
C ARG A 506 21.76 -35.55 -0.34
N ASN A 507 22.26 -35.67 -1.57
CA ASN A 507 23.00 -34.60 -2.23
C ASN A 507 22.17 -33.32 -2.37
N LEU A 508 20.89 -33.43 -2.75
CA LEU A 508 20.02 -32.26 -2.90
C LEU A 508 19.72 -31.61 -1.54
N TRP A 509 19.41 -32.39 -0.51
CA TRP A 509 19.11 -31.83 0.80
C TRP A 509 20.34 -31.22 1.50
N GLU A 510 21.53 -31.78 1.32
CA GLU A 510 22.78 -31.14 1.78
C GLU A 510 23.04 -29.80 1.09
N ALA A 511 22.71 -29.69 -0.21
CA ALA A 511 22.78 -28.43 -0.94
C ALA A 511 21.78 -27.38 -0.39
N THR A 512 20.63 -27.80 0.16
CA THR A 512 19.67 -26.85 0.78
C THR A 512 20.19 -26.24 2.07
N VAL A 513 20.87 -27.03 2.91
CA VAL A 513 21.50 -26.54 4.15
C VAL A 513 22.58 -25.52 3.80
N SER A 514 23.42 -25.85 2.82
CA SER A 514 24.45 -24.94 2.30
C SER A 514 23.85 -23.62 1.78
N ALA A 515 22.72 -23.67 1.08
CA ALA A 515 22.06 -22.46 0.58
C ALA A 515 21.49 -21.59 1.72
N ASP A 516 20.95 -22.19 2.79
CA ASP A 516 20.45 -21.45 3.95
C ASP A 516 21.57 -20.79 4.76
N GLU A 517 22.71 -21.45 4.90
CA GLU A 517 23.91 -20.86 5.52
C GLU A 517 24.35 -19.59 4.77
N VAL A 518 24.38 -19.65 3.44
CA VAL A 518 24.73 -18.49 2.62
C VAL A 518 23.68 -17.39 2.71
N ARG A 519 22.38 -17.73 2.83
CA ARG A 519 21.32 -16.73 3.10
C ARG A 519 21.58 -15.99 4.41
N LEU A 520 21.95 -16.71 5.46
CA LEU A 520 22.28 -16.09 6.76
C LEU A 520 23.48 -15.14 6.64
N LEU A 521 24.52 -15.51 5.90
CA LEU A 521 25.67 -14.63 5.65
C LEU A 521 25.27 -13.38 4.85
N LEU A 522 24.45 -13.54 3.79
CA LEU A 522 23.96 -12.42 2.98
C LEU A 522 23.05 -11.48 3.76
N SER A 523 22.33 -11.96 4.77
CA SER A 523 21.50 -11.09 5.63
C SER A 523 22.33 -10.08 6.43
N ALA A 524 23.62 -10.35 6.64
CA ALA A 524 24.57 -9.44 7.29
C ALA A 524 25.38 -8.60 6.29
N SER A 525 25.14 -8.74 4.98
CA SER A 525 25.90 -8.02 3.94
C SER A 525 25.54 -6.54 3.86
N PHE A 526 26.49 -5.73 3.41
CA PHE A 526 26.32 -4.29 3.17
C PHE A 526 27.09 -3.87 1.92
N THR A 527 26.72 -2.74 1.32
CA THR A 527 27.44 -2.22 0.15
C THR A 527 28.65 -1.42 0.62
N GLY A 528 29.86 -1.83 0.22
CA GLY A 528 31.12 -1.12 0.41
C GLY A 528 31.51 -0.27 -0.81
N GLU A 529 32.70 0.31 -0.80
CA GLU A 529 33.17 1.22 -1.86
C GLU A 529 33.29 0.56 -3.24
N ARG A 530 33.63 -0.74 -3.30
CA ARG A 530 33.87 -1.45 -4.56
C ARG A 530 32.80 -2.49 -4.87
N GLY A 531 31.89 -2.79 -3.94
CA GLY A 531 30.84 -3.77 -4.18
C GLY A 531 30.09 -4.24 -2.93
N LEU A 532 29.49 -5.42 -3.00
CA LEU A 532 28.78 -6.01 -1.86
C LEU A 532 29.79 -6.68 -0.91
N VAL A 533 29.91 -6.18 0.31
CA VAL A 533 30.71 -6.80 1.37
C VAL A 533 29.87 -7.86 2.06
N VAL A 534 30.28 -9.12 1.96
CA VAL A 534 29.65 -10.24 2.66
C VAL A 534 30.54 -10.65 3.84
N PRO A 535 30.10 -10.40 5.08
CA PRO A 535 30.88 -10.82 6.25
C PRO A 535 31.04 -12.34 6.25
N ARG A 536 32.29 -12.82 6.33
CA ARG A 536 32.66 -14.24 6.52
C ARG A 536 32.35 -15.20 5.36
N MET A 537 32.45 -14.78 4.10
CA MET A 537 32.31 -15.71 2.96
C MET A 537 33.48 -16.71 2.80
N LEU A 538 34.65 -16.45 3.39
CA LEU A 538 35.83 -17.31 3.23
C LEU A 538 36.06 -18.21 4.47
N PRO A 539 36.57 -19.44 4.30
CA PRO A 539 36.95 -20.35 5.41
C PRO A 539 37.92 -19.75 6.43
N GLN A 540 38.58 -18.63 6.10
CA GLN A 540 39.55 -17.92 6.94
C GLN A 540 38.97 -16.70 7.67
N GLY A 541 37.65 -16.45 7.60
CA GLY A 541 37.00 -15.38 8.35
C GLY A 541 37.20 -13.96 7.80
N GLN A 542 37.86 -13.79 6.64
CA GLN A 542 37.94 -12.51 5.95
C GLN A 542 36.64 -12.19 5.20
N ALA A 543 36.21 -10.92 5.24
CA ALA A 543 35.08 -10.45 4.45
C ALA A 543 35.45 -10.49 2.96
N ALA A 544 34.55 -11.03 2.14
CA ALA A 544 34.71 -11.01 0.69
C ALA A 544 33.92 -9.82 0.13
N GLU A 545 34.57 -8.97 -0.66
CA GLU A 545 33.90 -7.90 -1.39
C GLU A 545 33.60 -8.39 -2.82
N LEU A 546 32.32 -8.56 -3.13
CA LEU A 546 31.85 -8.92 -4.46
C LEU A 546 31.75 -7.66 -5.32
N THR A 547 32.67 -7.52 -6.28
CA THR A 547 32.69 -6.39 -7.22
C THR A 547 31.73 -6.57 -8.41
N ASP A 548 31.32 -7.81 -8.70
CA ASP A 548 30.41 -8.20 -9.78
C ASP A 548 29.18 -8.94 -9.23
N SER A 549 28.00 -8.67 -9.78
CA SER A 549 26.73 -9.29 -9.43
C SER A 549 26.54 -10.69 -10.00
N LYS A 550 27.34 -11.09 -11.00
CA LYS A 550 27.24 -12.39 -11.66
C LYS A 550 27.29 -13.60 -10.69
N PRO A 551 28.20 -13.68 -9.70
CA PRO A 551 28.21 -14.79 -8.75
C PRO A 551 26.90 -14.91 -7.95
N LEU A 552 26.32 -13.77 -7.55
CA LEU A 552 25.06 -13.77 -6.80
C LEU A 552 23.87 -14.17 -7.69
N GLN A 553 23.86 -13.76 -8.96
CA GLN A 553 22.87 -14.25 -9.93
C GLN A 553 22.99 -15.77 -10.14
N GLU A 554 24.21 -16.30 -10.31
CA GLU A 554 24.43 -17.74 -10.43
C GLU A 554 23.95 -18.51 -9.20
N MET A 555 24.10 -17.94 -8.00
CA MET A 555 23.55 -18.52 -6.78
C MET A 555 22.02 -18.52 -6.77
N VAL A 556 21.38 -17.42 -7.19
CA VAL A 556 19.92 -17.36 -7.34
C VAL A 556 19.43 -18.45 -8.29
N ASP A 557 20.08 -18.59 -9.45
CA ASP A 557 19.70 -19.57 -10.47
C ASP A 557 19.89 -21.01 -9.96
N ARG A 558 21.00 -21.31 -9.26
CA ARG A 558 21.24 -22.62 -8.64
C ARG A 558 20.19 -22.96 -7.58
N THR A 559 19.81 -22.01 -6.72
CA THR A 559 18.76 -22.24 -5.71
C THR A 559 17.41 -22.52 -6.36
N VAL A 560 17.06 -21.82 -7.45
CA VAL A 560 15.82 -22.10 -8.20
C VAL A 560 15.85 -23.51 -8.81
N GLN A 561 16.97 -23.93 -9.39
CA GLN A 561 17.11 -25.29 -9.93
C GLN A 561 17.06 -26.37 -8.84
N LEU A 562 17.66 -26.10 -7.68
CA LEU A 562 17.58 -26.98 -6.51
C LEU A 562 16.13 -27.20 -6.06
N ILE A 563 15.34 -26.13 -5.90
CA ILE A 563 13.92 -26.21 -5.53
C ILE A 563 13.13 -27.03 -6.54
N LYS A 564 13.35 -26.80 -7.85
CA LYS A 564 12.69 -27.57 -8.92
C LYS A 564 13.03 -29.05 -8.85
N ARG A 565 14.32 -29.39 -8.68
CA ARG A 565 14.76 -30.79 -8.63
C ARG A 565 14.19 -31.50 -7.40
N LEU A 566 14.14 -30.82 -6.25
CA LEU A 566 13.47 -31.34 -5.05
C LEU A 566 11.98 -31.58 -5.31
N ALA A 567 11.26 -30.64 -5.89
CA ALA A 567 9.84 -30.85 -6.21
C ALA A 567 9.61 -32.08 -7.10
N THR A 568 10.41 -32.23 -8.17
CA THR A 568 10.35 -33.40 -9.06
C THR A 568 10.69 -34.70 -8.32
N LEU A 569 11.74 -34.69 -7.50
CA LEU A 569 12.15 -35.88 -6.75
C LEU A 569 11.05 -36.33 -5.77
N LEU A 570 10.34 -35.40 -5.11
CA LEU A 570 9.23 -35.78 -4.25
C LEU A 570 8.12 -36.52 -5.02
N ASP A 571 7.74 -36.02 -6.19
CA ASP A 571 6.72 -36.65 -7.02
C ASP A 571 7.16 -38.08 -7.41
N GLU A 572 8.42 -38.25 -7.85
CA GLU A 572 9.00 -39.56 -8.15
C GLU A 572 8.96 -40.51 -6.93
N LEU A 573 9.31 -40.03 -5.73
CA LEU A 573 9.28 -40.82 -4.49
C LEU A 573 7.85 -41.21 -4.07
N LEU A 574 6.87 -40.32 -4.29
CA LEU A 574 5.47 -40.60 -3.99
C LEU A 574 4.88 -41.63 -4.95
N GLU A 575 5.21 -41.56 -6.24
CA GLU A 575 4.81 -42.55 -7.24
C GLU A 575 5.36 -43.94 -6.93
N LEU A 576 6.66 -44.04 -6.58
CA LEU A 576 7.28 -45.30 -6.18
C LEU A 576 6.61 -45.92 -4.95
N ARG A 577 6.10 -45.09 -4.03
CA ARG A 577 5.37 -45.56 -2.85
C ARG A 577 3.94 -45.99 -3.13
N THR A 578 3.24 -45.36 -4.06
CA THR A 578 1.84 -45.74 -4.38
C THR A 578 1.74 -46.99 -5.26
N HIS A 579 2.77 -47.30 -6.04
CA HIS A 579 2.77 -48.44 -6.97
C HIS A 579 3.32 -49.76 -6.41
N ALA A 580 3.65 -49.80 -5.12
CA ALA A 580 4.22 -50.96 -4.44
C ALA A 580 3.50 -51.23 -3.12
#